data_AF-A0AB39BDP6-F1
#
_entry.id   AF-A0AB39BDP6-F1
#
_cell.length_a   1.000
_cell.length_b   1.000
_cell.length_c   1.000
_cell.angle_alpha   90.00
_cell.angle_beta   90.00
_cell.angle_gamma   90.00
#
_symmetry.space_group_name_H-M   'P 1'
#
loop_
_entity.id
_entity.type
_entity.pdbx_description
1 polymer ?
#
loop_
_entity_poly.entity_id
_entity_poly.type
_entity_poly.pdbx_seq_one_letter_code
_entity_poly.pdbx_strand_id
1 'polypeptide(L)'
;MTTPPAAPGWYADPKDPRQQRWWDGTRWTEFTTAWAQTTDTPFPPLPTPTPDARGGQATKRWRPSLTTWIVAAIAVLLALIGATRTGFGGFLIVVALFGVGAGVYTLATRRAGWLNLPRTKGAGGAALGISVAVLLLGALVAPRPVATELAGGQSDGAAISAQSGTGQESVADPTRASEPTATPKPTATSKPTSTPRPAPSLVMVDVPEAIAFGASTYEDPNVDVGTNVVVTAGVAGQKVTRWELTVVDGVETARRLVSETVTVAPVDEVTAIGTRQPPPPPAPEPEPQPEAAAPGGGCDPNYAGACVPIDSDVDCAGGSGNGPSYVRGPVQVIGSDIYDLDRDGDGIACD
;
A
#
# COMPACT_ATOMS: atom_id res chain seq x y z
N MET A 1 20.39 -22.70 -32.44
CA MET A 1 19.40 -21.62 -32.63
C MET A 1 18.21 -21.97 -31.76
N THR A 2 18.03 -21.27 -30.65
CA THR A 2 16.92 -21.50 -29.72
C THR A 2 15.64 -20.97 -30.38
N THR A 3 14.58 -21.79 -30.42
CA THR A 3 13.28 -21.41 -30.99
C THR A 3 12.79 -20.10 -30.34
N PRO A 4 12.39 -19.08 -31.11
CA PRO A 4 11.91 -17.83 -30.55
C PRO A 4 10.61 -18.06 -29.75
N PRO A 5 10.39 -17.29 -28.66
CA PRO A 5 9.20 -17.42 -27.84
C PRO A 5 7.93 -17.00 -28.60
N ALA A 6 6.79 -17.61 -28.29
CA ALA A 6 5.54 -17.39 -29.02
C ALA A 6 4.74 -16.15 -28.57
N ALA A 7 4.94 -15.69 -27.33
CA ALA A 7 4.18 -14.59 -26.74
C ALA A 7 5.08 -13.37 -26.47
N PRO A 8 4.58 -12.13 -26.65
CA PRO A 8 5.31 -10.92 -26.29
C PRO A 8 5.70 -10.95 -24.80
N GLY A 9 6.94 -10.59 -24.48
CA GLY A 9 7.46 -10.71 -23.12
C GLY A 9 8.96 -10.44 -23.01
N TRP A 10 9.46 -10.34 -21.78
CA TRP A 10 10.89 -10.31 -21.51
C TRP A 10 11.44 -11.73 -21.43
N TYR A 11 12.53 -11.98 -22.16
CA TYR A 11 13.20 -13.28 -22.20
C TYR A 11 14.72 -13.06 -22.14
N ALA A 12 15.48 -14.09 -21.76
CA ALA A 12 16.95 -14.01 -21.75
C ALA A 12 17.49 -13.58 -23.13
N ASP A 13 18.37 -12.58 -23.16
CA ASP A 13 18.93 -12.08 -24.42
C ASP A 13 19.83 -13.17 -25.06
N PRO A 14 19.54 -13.61 -26.31
CA PRO A 14 20.36 -14.60 -27.00
C PRO A 14 21.83 -14.19 -27.18
N LYS A 15 22.11 -12.88 -27.12
CA LYS A 15 23.46 -12.30 -27.28
C LYS A 15 24.19 -12.07 -25.96
N ASP A 16 23.47 -11.88 -24.86
CA ASP A 16 24.04 -11.71 -23.52
C ASP A 16 23.15 -12.35 -22.44
N PRO A 17 23.54 -13.50 -21.88
CA PRO A 17 22.72 -14.21 -20.90
C PRO A 17 22.56 -13.47 -19.55
N ARG A 18 23.29 -12.36 -19.32
CA ARG A 18 23.20 -11.57 -18.08
C ARG A 18 22.06 -10.54 -18.10
N GLN A 19 21.39 -10.39 -19.23
CA GLN A 19 20.31 -9.43 -19.43
C GLN A 19 19.10 -10.09 -20.09
N GLN A 20 17.94 -9.47 -19.92
CA GLN A 20 16.73 -9.82 -20.64
C GLN A 20 16.53 -8.84 -21.79
N ARG A 21 15.96 -9.32 -22.89
CA ARG A 21 15.56 -8.52 -24.05
C ARG A 21 14.07 -8.71 -24.29
N TRP A 22 13.38 -7.64 -24.68
CA TRP A 22 11.96 -7.70 -24.97
C TRP A 22 11.71 -8.34 -26.35
N TRP A 23 10.86 -9.35 -26.38
CA TRP A 23 10.30 -9.98 -27.57
C TRP A 23 8.89 -9.42 -27.81
N ASP A 24 8.62 -8.91 -29.00
CA ASP A 24 7.34 -8.27 -29.32
C ASP A 24 6.27 -9.23 -29.88
N GLY A 25 6.58 -10.53 -29.98
CA GLY A 25 5.73 -11.54 -30.61
C GLY A 25 6.20 -11.94 -32.00
N THR A 26 7.02 -11.11 -32.67
CA THR A 26 7.52 -11.35 -34.04
C THR A 26 9.03 -11.21 -34.17
N ARG A 27 9.66 -10.34 -33.36
CA ARG A 27 11.10 -10.10 -33.35
C ARG A 27 11.60 -9.68 -31.97
N TRP A 28 12.91 -9.82 -31.79
CA TRP A 28 13.62 -9.25 -30.65
C TRP A 28 13.76 -7.74 -30.85
N THR A 29 13.39 -6.96 -29.84
CA THR A 29 13.54 -5.50 -29.87
C THR A 29 14.91 -5.07 -29.32
N GLU A 30 15.20 -3.76 -29.37
CA GLU A 30 16.41 -3.20 -28.76
C GLU A 30 16.29 -2.95 -27.25
N PHE A 31 15.07 -3.06 -26.69
CA PHE A 31 14.87 -2.89 -25.27
C PHE A 31 15.52 -4.05 -24.49
N THR A 32 16.52 -3.70 -23.68
CA THR A 32 17.23 -4.63 -22.79
C THR A 32 17.14 -4.15 -21.34
N THR A 33 16.96 -5.06 -20.40
CA THR A 33 17.05 -4.79 -18.95
C THR A 33 18.03 -5.76 -18.31
N ALA A 34 18.87 -5.27 -17.39
CA ALA A 34 19.76 -6.14 -16.65
C ALA A 34 18.93 -7.08 -15.77
N TRP A 35 19.36 -8.33 -15.58
CA TRP A 35 18.78 -9.14 -14.51
C TRP A 35 18.88 -8.33 -13.22
N ALA A 36 17.75 -8.11 -12.52
CA ALA A 36 17.77 -7.60 -11.17
C ALA A 36 18.66 -8.56 -10.39
N GLN A 37 19.91 -8.13 -10.14
CA GLN A 37 20.83 -8.93 -9.35
C GLN A 37 20.19 -8.96 -7.97
N THR A 38 19.61 -10.11 -7.63
CA THR A 38 19.48 -10.51 -6.24
C THR A 38 20.92 -10.53 -5.75
N THR A 39 21.38 -9.41 -5.21
CA THR A 39 22.64 -9.38 -4.49
C THR A 39 22.41 -10.30 -3.31
N ASP A 40 22.84 -11.55 -3.49
CA ASP A 40 23.11 -12.53 -2.46
C ASP A 40 24.25 -11.96 -1.62
N THR A 41 23.90 -10.93 -0.86
CA THR A 41 24.74 -10.39 0.19
C THR A 41 24.52 -11.35 1.35
N PRO A 42 25.53 -12.11 1.79
CA PRO A 42 25.38 -12.88 3.01
C PRO A 42 25.02 -11.89 4.11
N PHE A 43 23.93 -12.22 4.79
CA PHE A 43 23.37 -11.51 5.94
C PHE A 43 24.46 -10.74 6.70
N PRO A 44 24.42 -9.40 6.80
CA PRO A 44 25.40 -8.71 7.63
C PRO A 44 25.25 -9.22 9.07
N PRO A 45 26.35 -9.54 9.78
CA PRO A 45 26.25 -9.90 11.18
C PRO A 45 25.62 -8.72 11.95
N LEU A 46 24.78 -9.06 12.93
CA LEU A 46 24.06 -8.11 13.78
C LEU A 46 24.97 -6.92 14.18
N PRO A 47 24.50 -5.67 14.06
CA PRO A 47 25.29 -4.54 14.50
C PRO A 47 25.46 -4.59 16.01
N THR A 48 26.70 -4.75 16.47
CA THR A 48 27.07 -4.49 17.86
C THR A 48 26.92 -2.98 18.13
N PRO A 49 26.26 -2.56 19.21
CA PRO A 49 26.11 -1.14 19.51
C PRO A 49 27.44 -0.54 19.95
N THR A 50 28.14 0.13 19.04
CA THR A 50 29.20 1.09 19.40
C THR A 50 28.53 2.41 19.77
N PRO A 51 28.82 2.98 20.95
CA PRO A 51 28.48 4.36 21.21
C PRO A 51 29.50 5.22 20.47
N ASP A 52 29.09 6.02 19.48
CA ASP A 52 29.45 7.45 19.48
C ASP A 52 28.89 8.26 18.29
N ALA A 53 28.77 9.56 18.59
CA ALA A 53 28.78 10.68 17.67
C ALA A 53 27.58 10.86 16.73
N ARG A 54 26.49 11.44 17.27
CA ARG A 54 25.47 12.15 16.47
C ARG A 54 26.09 13.38 15.79
N GLY A 55 26.47 13.21 14.52
CA GLY A 55 26.56 14.29 13.55
C GLY A 55 25.18 14.89 13.30
N GLY A 56 25.09 16.21 13.40
CA GLY A 56 23.84 16.96 13.37
C GLY A 56 23.16 16.96 12.00
N GLN A 57 21.86 16.66 12.00
CA GLN A 57 20.93 17.20 11.02
C GLN A 57 20.04 18.22 11.73
N ALA A 58 20.14 19.47 11.25
CA ALA A 58 19.37 20.60 11.75
C ALA A 58 17.87 20.37 11.51
N THR A 59 17.16 19.91 12.53
CA THR A 59 15.70 19.89 12.54
C THR A 59 15.20 21.33 12.70
N LYS A 60 14.45 21.81 11.70
CA LYS A 60 13.79 23.12 11.72
C LYS A 60 12.81 23.15 12.89
N ARG A 61 13.23 23.74 14.02
CA ARG A 61 12.42 23.88 15.24
C ARG A 61 11.15 24.68 14.93
N TRP A 62 10.02 23.98 14.95
CA TRP A 62 8.69 24.57 14.92
C TRP A 62 8.44 25.32 16.24
N ARG A 63 8.15 26.63 16.15
CA ARG A 63 7.79 27.47 17.28
C ARG A 63 6.30 27.79 17.20
N PRO A 64 5.43 27.11 17.97
CA PRO A 64 3.99 27.42 17.99
C PRO A 64 3.76 28.85 18.51
N SER A 65 2.79 29.56 17.92
CA SER A 65 2.44 30.92 18.35
C SER A 65 1.73 30.91 19.69
N LEU A 66 1.74 32.05 20.39
CA LEU A 66 1.09 32.22 21.69
C LEU A 66 -0.40 31.82 21.68
N THR A 67 -1.07 32.05 20.55
CA THR A 67 -2.46 31.65 20.30
C THR A 67 -2.67 30.13 20.31
N THR A 68 -1.70 29.34 19.86
CA THR A 68 -1.78 27.87 19.90
C THR A 68 -1.75 27.35 21.33
N TRP A 69 -0.94 27.97 22.19
CA TRP A 69 -0.87 27.62 23.62
C TRP A 69 -2.14 28.01 24.38
N ILE A 70 -2.76 29.15 24.04
CA ILE A 70 -4.01 29.60 24.66
C ILE A 70 -5.16 28.62 24.34
N VAL A 71 -5.29 28.18 23.09
CA VAL A 71 -6.36 27.23 22.69
C VAL A 71 -6.16 25.85 23.33
N ALA A 72 -4.92 25.36 23.40
CA ALA A 72 -4.62 24.09 24.07
C ALA A 72 -4.91 24.15 25.58
N ALA A 73 -4.57 25.26 26.24
CA ALA A 73 -4.87 25.46 27.66
C ALA A 73 -6.37 25.52 27.95
N ILE A 74 -7.16 26.19 27.10
CA ILE A 74 -8.63 26.25 27.23
C ILE A 74 -9.25 24.86 27.03
N ALA A 75 -8.76 24.08 26.06
CA ALA A 75 -9.25 22.71 25.83
C ALA A 75 -8.97 21.78 27.02
N VAL A 76 -7.76 21.85 27.58
CA VAL A 76 -7.39 21.07 28.78
C VAL A 76 -8.21 21.51 30.01
N LEU A 77 -8.42 22.82 30.18
CA LEU A 77 -9.24 23.36 31.27
C LEU A 77 -10.70 22.87 31.18
N LEU A 78 -11.30 22.91 29.98
CA LEU A 78 -12.67 22.42 29.76
C LEU A 78 -12.79 20.91 29.97
N ALA A 79 -11.77 20.13 29.59
CA ALA A 79 -11.72 18.70 29.85
C ALA A 79 -11.63 18.38 31.35
N LEU A 80 -10.85 19.16 32.12
CA LEU A 80 -10.75 19.02 33.58
C LEU A 80 -12.04 19.44 34.30
N ILE A 81 -12.70 20.50 33.82
CA ILE A 81 -14.02 20.92 34.36
C ILE A 81 -15.09 19.87 34.06
N GLY A 82 -15.07 19.24 32.87
CA GLY A 82 -15.97 18.13 32.53
C GLY A 82 -15.73 16.89 33.39
N ALA A 83 -14.47 16.52 33.62
CA ALA A 83 -14.11 15.36 34.43
C ALA A 83 -14.54 15.49 35.91
N THR A 84 -14.58 16.71 36.45
CA THR A 84 -14.93 16.95 37.86
C THR A 84 -16.42 17.02 38.16
N ARG A 85 -17.29 17.27 37.16
CA ARG A 85 -18.74 17.43 37.39
C ARG A 85 -19.63 16.28 36.87
N THR A 86 -19.18 15.51 35.89
CA THR A 86 -20.03 14.49 35.22
C THR A 86 -19.37 13.11 35.09
N GLY A 87 -18.19 12.92 35.71
CA GLY A 87 -17.45 11.66 35.66
C GLY A 87 -16.90 11.33 34.26
N PHE A 88 -16.38 10.11 34.11
CA PHE A 88 -15.70 9.65 32.90
C PHE A 88 -16.56 9.76 31.62
N GLY A 89 -17.89 9.63 31.74
CA GLY A 89 -18.82 9.81 30.62
C GLY A 89 -18.86 11.23 30.07
N GLY A 90 -18.81 12.26 30.93
CA GLY A 90 -18.76 13.66 30.50
C GLY A 90 -17.46 14.01 29.76
N PHE A 91 -16.35 13.44 30.22
CA PHE A 91 -15.04 13.60 29.56
C PHE A 91 -15.05 13.05 28.13
N LEU A 92 -15.63 11.86 27.90
CA LEU A 92 -15.71 11.27 26.56
C LEU A 92 -16.59 12.09 25.61
N ILE A 93 -17.68 12.70 26.10
CA ILE A 93 -18.55 13.56 25.29
C ILE A 93 -17.82 14.84 24.86
N VAL A 94 -17.04 15.46 25.75
CA VAL A 94 -16.26 16.67 25.43
C VAL A 94 -15.14 16.35 24.43
N VAL A 95 -14.46 15.21 24.57
CA VAL A 95 -13.46 14.74 23.61
C VAL A 95 -14.08 14.46 22.24
N ALA A 96 -15.27 13.85 22.20
CA ALA A 96 -15.99 13.59 20.96
C ALA A 96 -16.41 14.90 20.26
N LEU A 97 -16.95 15.87 20.99
CA LEU A 97 -17.33 17.18 20.44
C LEU A 97 -16.11 17.97 19.92
N PHE A 98 -14.97 17.86 20.59
CA PHE A 98 -13.72 18.48 20.14
C PHE A 98 -13.19 17.84 18.86
N GLY A 99 -13.29 16.51 18.74
CA GLY A 99 -12.99 15.78 17.50
C GLY A 99 -13.90 16.19 16.33
N VAL A 100 -15.21 16.34 16.59
CA VAL A 100 -16.18 16.81 15.59
C VAL A 100 -15.87 18.25 15.17
N GLY A 101 -15.58 19.15 16.12
CA GLY A 101 -15.20 20.54 15.84
C GLY A 101 -13.93 20.63 15.00
N ALA A 102 -12.90 19.84 15.31
CA ALA A 102 -11.68 19.77 14.51
C ALA A 102 -11.95 19.22 13.10
N GLY A 103 -12.79 18.19 12.97
CA GLY A 103 -13.21 17.63 11.68
C GLY A 103 -13.93 18.67 10.81
N VAL A 104 -14.94 19.34 11.35
CA VAL A 104 -15.71 20.39 10.64
C VAL A 104 -14.82 21.57 10.27
N TYR A 105 -13.93 22.00 11.16
CA TYR A 105 -12.96 23.07 10.87
C TYR A 105 -12.03 22.73 9.71
N THR A 106 -11.51 21.50 9.64
CA THR A 106 -10.66 21.06 8.51
C THR A 106 -11.42 20.98 7.20
N LEU A 107 -12.69 20.56 7.24
CA LEU A 107 -13.54 20.47 6.06
C LEU A 107 -13.92 21.86 5.53
N ALA A 108 -14.22 22.80 6.42
CA ALA A 108 -14.62 24.17 6.08
C ALA A 108 -13.45 25.03 5.59
N THR A 109 -12.26 24.88 6.19
CA THR A 109 -11.11 25.74 5.85
C THR A 109 -10.20 25.18 4.76
N ARG A 110 -10.37 23.91 4.36
CA ARG A 110 -9.48 23.14 3.45
C ARG A 110 -7.97 23.30 3.76
N ARG A 111 -7.62 23.70 4.99
CA ARG A 111 -6.25 23.76 5.49
C ARG A 111 -6.01 22.53 6.36
N ALA A 112 -4.84 21.92 6.19
CA ALA A 112 -4.45 20.77 7.00
C ALA A 112 -4.45 21.19 8.47
N GLY A 113 -5.42 20.67 9.24
CA GLY A 113 -5.43 20.85 10.68
C GLY A 113 -4.23 20.15 11.31
N TRP A 114 -3.88 20.61 12.51
CA TRP A 114 -2.82 20.11 13.40
C TRP A 114 -2.66 18.58 13.59
N LEU A 115 -3.58 17.73 13.12
CA LEU A 115 -3.49 16.26 13.23
C LEU A 115 -2.76 15.57 12.07
N ASN A 116 -2.20 16.32 11.11
CA ASN A 116 -1.39 15.75 10.02
C ASN A 116 -2.09 14.59 9.27
N LEU A 117 -3.41 14.65 9.10
CA LEU A 117 -4.15 13.63 8.34
C LEU A 117 -3.84 13.76 6.84
N PRO A 118 -3.60 12.63 6.14
CA PRO A 118 -3.30 12.62 4.72
C PRO A 118 -4.47 13.20 3.90
N ARG A 119 -4.12 13.99 2.88
CA ARG A 119 -5.07 14.69 1.99
C ARG A 119 -5.76 13.74 1.02
N THR A 120 -6.61 12.85 1.51
CA THR A 120 -7.51 12.07 0.66
C THR A 120 -8.95 12.42 0.96
N LYS A 121 -9.80 12.45 -0.07
CA LYS A 121 -11.22 12.87 0.02
C LYS A 121 -12.06 11.99 0.99
N GLY A 122 -11.51 10.88 1.50
CA GLY A 122 -12.12 10.00 2.49
C GLY A 122 -11.74 10.28 3.96
N ALA A 123 -10.70 11.07 4.24
CA ALA A 123 -10.19 11.26 5.60
C ALA A 123 -11.15 12.05 6.52
N GLY A 124 -11.93 12.99 5.95
CA GLY A 124 -12.96 13.72 6.70
C GLY A 124 -14.16 12.85 7.09
N GLY A 125 -14.48 11.83 6.28
CA GLY A 125 -15.53 10.86 6.58
C GLY A 125 -15.12 9.86 7.66
N ALA A 126 -13.84 9.46 7.69
CA ALA A 126 -13.30 8.56 8.71
C ALA A 126 -13.31 9.17 10.11
N ALA A 127 -12.98 10.46 10.25
CA ALA A 127 -13.03 11.16 11.54
C ALA A 127 -14.47 11.28 12.07
N LEU A 128 -15.46 11.56 11.20
CA LEU A 128 -16.88 11.59 11.58
C LEU A 128 -17.41 10.19 11.94
N GLY A 129 -16.98 9.16 11.21
CA GLY A 129 -17.34 7.76 11.48
C GLY A 129 -16.85 7.29 12.85
N ILE A 130 -15.59 7.61 13.21
CA ILE A 130 -15.02 7.27 14.52
C ILE A 130 -15.73 8.04 15.64
N SER A 131 -16.04 9.33 15.45
CA SER A 131 -16.78 10.11 16.45
C SER A 131 -18.21 9.60 16.67
N VAL A 132 -18.93 9.18 15.63
CA VAL A 132 -20.27 8.57 15.77
C VAL A 132 -20.20 7.20 16.44
N ALA A 133 -19.19 6.38 16.12
CA ALA A 133 -18.98 5.09 16.76
C ALA A 133 -18.66 5.23 18.26
N VAL A 134 -17.86 6.23 18.65
CA VAL A 134 -17.55 6.55 20.05
C VAL A 134 -18.80 7.10 20.77
N LEU A 135 -19.65 7.87 20.09
CA LEU A 135 -20.92 8.38 20.64
C LEU A 135 -21.95 7.26 20.87
N LEU A 136 -22.01 6.28 19.97
CA LEU A 136 -22.91 5.12 20.10
C LEU A 136 -22.43 4.12 21.17
N LEU A 137 -21.12 3.95 21.37
CA LEU A 137 -20.59 3.18 22.51
C LEU A 137 -20.83 3.89 23.85
N GLY A 138 -20.79 5.22 23.90
CA GLY A 138 -21.07 5.99 25.11
C GLY A 138 -22.52 5.86 25.61
N ALA A 139 -23.48 5.66 24.71
CA ALA A 139 -24.90 5.51 25.06
C ALA A 139 -25.26 4.14 25.67
N LEU A 140 -24.43 3.10 25.49
CA LEU A 140 -24.65 1.78 26.09
C LEU A 140 -24.17 1.66 27.55
N VAL A 141 -23.31 2.58 28.01
CA VAL A 141 -22.70 2.56 29.36
C VAL A 141 -23.34 3.60 30.29
N ALA A 142 -24.27 4.43 29.80
CA ALA A 142 -25.02 5.33 30.66
C ALA A 142 -25.95 4.53 31.59
N PRO A 143 -25.93 4.76 32.92
CA PRO A 143 -26.92 4.18 33.81
C PRO A 143 -28.30 4.68 33.39
N ARG A 144 -29.23 3.75 33.16
CA ARG A 144 -30.64 4.08 32.93
C ARG A 144 -31.12 4.89 34.14
N PRO A 145 -31.74 6.07 33.96
CA PRO A 145 -32.34 6.75 35.09
C PRO A 145 -33.47 5.85 35.61
N VAL A 146 -33.30 5.35 36.83
CA VAL A 146 -34.41 4.82 37.62
C VAL A 146 -35.42 5.96 37.71
N ALA A 147 -36.61 5.75 37.16
CA ALA A 147 -37.72 6.65 37.34
C ALA A 147 -38.03 6.70 38.84
N THR A 148 -37.67 7.81 39.48
CA THR A 148 -38.16 8.12 40.83
C THR A 148 -39.60 8.58 40.68
N GLU A 149 -40.54 7.63 40.69
CA GLU A 149 -41.95 7.94 40.89
C GLU A 149 -42.21 7.96 42.40
N LEU A 150 -42.19 9.17 42.97
CA LEU A 150 -42.76 9.46 44.28
C LEU A 150 -44.24 9.76 44.09
N ALA A 151 -45.10 8.79 44.36
CA ALA A 151 -46.50 9.03 44.74
C ALA A 151 -47.02 7.82 45.52
N GLY A 152 -47.61 8.09 46.69
CA GLY A 152 -47.87 7.11 47.74
C GLY A 152 -49.08 6.20 47.52
N GLY A 153 -49.21 5.24 48.43
CA GLY A 153 -50.33 4.30 48.42
C GLY A 153 -50.19 3.25 49.51
N GLN A 154 -50.72 3.59 50.68
CA GLN A 154 -50.95 2.73 51.83
C GLN A 154 -51.97 1.62 51.52
N SER A 155 -51.75 0.39 52.00
CA SER A 155 -52.79 -0.46 52.62
C SER A 155 -52.30 -1.89 52.95
N ASP A 156 -52.71 -2.34 54.13
CA ASP A 156 -52.64 -3.70 54.67
C ASP A 156 -53.45 -4.71 53.85
N GLY A 157 -53.13 -6.00 53.93
CA GLY A 157 -54.00 -7.05 53.38
C GLY A 157 -53.44 -8.46 53.43
N ALA A 158 -54.00 -9.27 54.34
CA ALA A 158 -53.68 -10.66 54.61
C ALA A 158 -54.15 -11.66 53.53
N ALA A 159 -53.45 -12.81 53.48
CA ALA A 159 -53.92 -14.19 53.16
C ALA A 159 -54.64 -14.41 51.79
N ILE A 160 -54.68 -15.56 51.10
CA ILE A 160 -54.72 -17.00 51.43
C ILE A 160 -54.59 -17.80 50.09
N SER A 161 -53.98 -19.01 50.15
CA SER A 161 -54.24 -20.25 49.36
C SER A 161 -54.07 -20.26 47.82
N ALA A 162 -53.64 -21.32 47.12
CA ALA A 162 -53.70 -22.79 47.31
C ALA A 162 -52.51 -23.47 46.57
N GLN A 163 -51.77 -24.42 47.14
CA GLN A 163 -51.98 -25.89 47.32
C GLN A 163 -51.91 -26.79 46.07
N SER A 164 -50.95 -27.73 46.13
CA SER A 164 -50.98 -29.19 45.79
C SER A 164 -49.69 -29.55 45.06
N GLY A 165 -48.91 -30.59 45.35
CA GLY A 165 -48.91 -31.77 46.23
C GLY A 165 -47.55 -32.45 45.95
N THR A 166 -46.93 -33.33 46.73
CA THR A 166 -47.40 -34.43 47.58
C THR A 166 -46.15 -35.09 48.19
N GLY A 167 -46.25 -35.52 49.45
CA GLY A 167 -45.62 -36.73 50.00
C GLY A 167 -44.19 -36.59 50.55
N GLN A 168 -43.98 -36.44 51.86
CA GLN A 168 -43.95 -37.48 52.92
C GLN A 168 -42.81 -38.50 52.74
N GLU A 169 -42.05 -38.96 53.73
CA GLU A 169 -41.94 -38.81 55.19
C GLU A 169 -40.72 -39.72 55.54
N SER A 170 -39.84 -39.44 56.50
CA SER A 170 -39.96 -39.87 57.90
C SER A 170 -38.51 -39.87 58.46
N VAL A 171 -38.13 -38.93 59.33
CA VAL A 171 -38.16 -38.97 60.82
C VAL A 171 -37.26 -40.06 61.42
N ALA A 172 -36.18 -39.64 62.11
CA ALA A 172 -36.05 -39.83 63.56
C ALA A 172 -34.81 -39.08 64.11
N ASP A 173 -35.04 -38.52 65.30
CA ASP A 173 -34.29 -37.49 66.03
C ASP A 173 -33.38 -38.16 67.12
N PRO A 174 -32.99 -37.50 68.23
CA PRO A 174 -31.62 -37.09 68.55
C PRO A 174 -31.02 -37.85 69.76
N THR A 175 -29.81 -37.49 70.22
CA THR A 175 -29.49 -37.28 71.66
C THR A 175 -28.07 -36.73 71.89
N ARG A 176 -28.08 -35.44 72.24
CA ARG A 176 -27.31 -34.65 73.22
C ARG A 176 -26.10 -35.26 74.00
N ALA A 177 -24.98 -34.51 73.86
CA ALA A 177 -24.01 -33.99 74.84
C ALA A 177 -23.30 -34.89 75.88
N SER A 178 -21.97 -34.72 75.99
CA SER A 178 -21.31 -34.02 77.12
C SER A 178 -19.79 -33.88 76.90
N GLU A 179 -19.29 -32.66 77.04
CA GLU A 179 -17.90 -32.31 77.42
C GLU A 179 -17.71 -32.55 78.93
N PRO A 180 -16.49 -32.70 79.52
CA PRO A 180 -15.44 -31.66 79.46
C PRO A 180 -13.96 -32.11 79.45
N THR A 181 -13.11 -31.20 78.95
CA THR A 181 -11.71 -30.87 79.29
C THR A 181 -10.97 -31.67 80.37
N ALA A 182 -9.78 -32.21 80.05
CA ALA A 182 -8.50 -31.96 80.75
C ALA A 182 -7.29 -32.66 80.10
N THR A 183 -6.23 -31.90 79.83
CA THR A 183 -4.86 -32.33 79.45
C THR A 183 -4.08 -32.75 80.71
N PRO A 184 -3.19 -33.77 80.65
CA PRO A 184 -1.75 -33.46 80.63
C PRO A 184 -0.90 -34.35 79.69
N LYS A 185 0.11 -33.70 79.10
CA LYS A 185 1.23 -34.24 78.31
C LYS A 185 2.06 -35.27 79.10
N PRO A 186 2.65 -36.29 78.45
CA PRO A 186 4.12 -36.36 78.50
C PRO A 186 4.80 -36.87 77.20
N THR A 187 6.08 -36.49 77.09
CA THR A 187 7.18 -37.20 76.42
C THR A 187 7.33 -37.12 74.90
N ALA A 188 8.29 -36.29 74.51
CA ALA A 188 8.95 -36.27 73.22
C ALA A 188 9.62 -37.62 72.93
N THR A 189 9.31 -38.20 71.77
CA THR A 189 10.11 -39.23 71.10
C THR A 189 10.72 -38.57 69.87
N SER A 190 12.04 -38.41 69.87
CA SER A 190 12.83 -37.87 68.76
C SER A 190 12.74 -38.81 67.56
N LYS A 191 11.99 -38.39 66.54
CA LYS A 191 11.94 -38.99 65.19
C LYS A 191 13.27 -38.70 64.47
N PRO A 192 13.82 -39.64 63.68
CA PRO A 192 15.14 -39.48 63.07
C PRO A 192 15.20 -38.26 62.15
N THR A 193 16.30 -37.52 62.25
CA THR A 193 16.73 -36.43 61.39
C THR A 193 16.60 -36.84 59.92
N SER A 194 15.57 -36.32 59.24
CA SER A 194 15.46 -36.41 57.78
C SER A 194 16.59 -35.57 57.18
N THR A 195 17.43 -36.18 56.35
CA THR A 195 18.31 -35.46 55.40
C THR A 195 17.48 -34.34 54.73
N PRO A 196 17.95 -33.08 54.71
CA PRO A 196 17.17 -32.01 54.11
C PRO A 196 16.95 -32.36 52.64
N ARG A 197 15.68 -32.57 52.26
CA ARG A 197 15.28 -32.70 50.86
C ARG A 197 15.63 -31.38 50.18
N PRO A 198 16.41 -31.37 49.10
CA PRO A 198 16.76 -30.14 48.43
C PRO A 198 15.50 -29.43 47.96
N ALA A 199 15.37 -28.17 48.35
CA ALA A 199 14.20 -27.35 48.00
C ALA A 199 14.30 -26.92 46.53
N PRO A 200 13.23 -27.01 45.75
CA PRO A 200 13.23 -26.51 44.38
C PRO A 200 13.37 -24.98 44.36
N SER A 201 14.21 -24.46 43.48
CA SER A 201 14.32 -23.02 43.18
C SER A 201 13.71 -22.71 41.81
N LEU A 202 13.12 -21.53 41.67
CA LEU A 202 12.57 -21.03 40.40
C LEU A 202 13.54 -20.03 39.78
N VAL A 203 13.86 -20.22 38.49
CA VAL A 203 14.75 -19.35 37.72
C VAL A 203 14.02 -18.86 36.47
N MET A 204 14.04 -17.55 36.24
CA MET A 204 13.46 -16.94 35.04
C MET A 204 14.52 -16.81 33.96
N VAL A 205 14.25 -17.34 32.76
CA VAL A 205 15.17 -17.30 31.61
C VAL A 205 14.46 -16.69 30.41
N ASP A 206 15.06 -15.66 29.83
CA ASP A 206 14.59 -15.00 28.62
C ASP A 206 15.36 -15.56 27.41
N VAL A 207 14.64 -16.15 26.46
CA VAL A 207 15.21 -16.74 25.24
C VAL A 207 14.75 -15.90 24.05
N PRO A 208 15.66 -15.19 23.35
CA PRO A 208 15.32 -14.47 22.13
C PRO A 208 15.21 -15.43 20.95
N GLU A 209 14.15 -15.29 20.16
CA GLU A 209 13.90 -16.03 18.92
C GLU A 209 13.62 -15.04 17.78
N ALA A 210 14.16 -15.32 16.59
CA ALA A 210 13.90 -14.50 15.41
C ALA A 210 12.49 -14.74 14.86
N ILE A 211 11.84 -13.69 14.36
CA ILE A 211 10.58 -13.77 13.64
C ILE A 211 10.87 -13.49 12.17
N ALA A 212 10.57 -14.44 11.29
CA ALA A 212 10.74 -14.23 9.86
C ALA A 212 9.89 -13.05 9.35
N PHE A 213 10.40 -12.32 8.36
CA PHE A 213 9.61 -11.31 7.66
C PHE A 213 8.68 -11.93 6.62
N GLY A 214 7.56 -11.28 6.34
CA GLY A 214 6.68 -11.63 5.22
C GLY A 214 7.19 -11.03 3.90
N ALA A 215 6.57 -11.43 2.79
CA ALA A 215 6.82 -10.86 1.48
C ALA A 215 5.51 -10.41 0.83
N SER A 216 5.53 -9.27 0.16
CA SER A 216 4.39 -8.72 -0.57
C SER A 216 4.84 -8.12 -1.90
N THR A 217 3.92 -8.10 -2.86
CA THR A 217 4.18 -7.56 -4.19
C THR A 217 3.09 -6.58 -4.61
N TYR A 218 3.44 -5.54 -5.36
CA TYR A 218 2.48 -4.65 -6.02
C TYR A 218 2.92 -4.31 -7.43
N GLU A 219 1.96 -4.00 -8.31
CA GLU A 219 2.26 -3.59 -9.69
C GLU A 219 2.65 -2.11 -9.76
N ASP A 220 3.78 -1.80 -10.40
CA ASP A 220 4.29 -0.43 -10.57
C ASP A 220 4.37 -0.05 -12.06
N PRO A 221 3.54 0.91 -12.52
CA PRO A 221 3.53 1.35 -13.92
C PRO A 221 4.75 2.19 -14.32
N ASN A 222 5.65 2.50 -13.38
CA ASN A 222 6.90 3.21 -13.67
C ASN A 222 8.06 2.24 -13.91
N VAL A 223 7.94 0.99 -13.45
CA VAL A 223 8.94 -0.06 -13.64
C VAL A 223 8.62 -0.81 -14.93
N ASP A 224 9.62 -1.05 -15.76
CA ASP A 224 9.47 -1.83 -17.00
C ASP A 224 8.87 -3.20 -16.71
N VAL A 225 7.95 -3.63 -17.56
CA VAL A 225 7.42 -5.01 -17.52
C VAL A 225 8.58 -6.02 -17.44
N GLY A 226 8.38 -7.17 -16.80
CA GLY A 226 9.43 -8.19 -16.62
C GLY A 226 10.58 -7.82 -15.66
N THR A 227 10.59 -6.59 -15.10
CA THR A 227 11.52 -6.18 -14.05
C THR A 227 10.82 -6.21 -12.70
N ASN A 228 11.48 -6.77 -11.68
CA ASN A 228 11.03 -6.74 -10.30
C ASN A 228 12.04 -5.97 -9.46
N VAL A 229 11.57 -5.05 -8.61
CA VAL A 229 12.42 -4.20 -7.77
C VAL A 229 11.99 -4.31 -6.32
N VAL A 230 12.90 -4.71 -5.44
CA VAL A 230 12.65 -4.66 -3.99
C VAL A 230 12.64 -3.19 -3.57
N VAL A 231 11.48 -2.69 -3.15
CA VAL A 231 11.31 -1.29 -2.69
C VAL A 231 11.45 -1.15 -1.18
N THR A 232 11.16 -2.23 -0.45
CA THR A 232 11.37 -2.34 1.00
C THR A 232 12.04 -3.69 1.26
N ALA A 233 13.24 -3.68 1.83
CA ALA A 233 13.92 -4.91 2.19
C ALA A 233 13.26 -5.55 3.43
N GLY A 234 13.13 -6.88 3.41
CA GLY A 234 12.64 -7.62 4.56
C GLY A 234 13.63 -7.61 5.73
N VAL A 235 13.13 -7.43 6.94
CA VAL A 235 13.93 -7.47 8.18
C VAL A 235 13.25 -8.37 9.19
N ALA A 236 14.00 -9.36 9.68
CA ALA A 236 13.50 -10.26 10.72
C ALA A 236 13.20 -9.49 12.00
N GLY A 237 12.06 -9.82 12.62
CA GLY A 237 11.71 -9.37 13.95
C GLY A 237 12.37 -10.23 15.02
N GLN A 238 12.01 -9.97 16.28
CA GLN A 238 12.45 -10.72 17.43
C GLN A 238 11.30 -10.86 18.43
N LYS A 239 11.12 -12.05 18.98
CA LYS A 239 10.35 -12.28 20.19
C LYS A 239 11.24 -12.78 21.30
N VAL A 240 10.86 -12.45 22.53
CA VAL A 240 11.46 -12.98 23.74
C VAL A 240 10.44 -13.91 24.40
N THR A 241 10.86 -15.16 24.56
CA THR A 241 10.10 -16.21 25.23
C THR A 241 10.67 -16.36 26.63
N ARG A 242 9.88 -16.01 27.64
CA ARG A 242 10.25 -16.11 29.06
C ARG A 242 9.80 -17.45 29.62
N TRP A 243 10.74 -18.21 30.14
CA TRP A 243 10.53 -19.50 30.80
C TRP A 243 10.78 -19.39 32.30
N GLU A 244 9.96 -20.09 33.08
CA GLU A 244 10.21 -20.39 34.49
C GLU A 244 10.75 -21.82 34.56
N LEU A 245 11.98 -21.97 35.06
CA LEU A 245 12.66 -23.24 35.24
C LEU A 245 12.61 -23.64 36.71
N THR A 246 12.21 -24.88 36.99
CA THR A 246 12.31 -25.47 38.33
C THR A 246 13.62 -26.23 38.43
N VAL A 247 14.52 -25.76 39.29
CA VAL A 247 15.84 -26.32 39.47
C VAL A 247 15.92 -27.02 40.83
N VAL A 248 16.42 -28.26 40.84
CA VAL A 248 16.71 -29.02 42.07
C VAL A 248 18.17 -29.48 41.97
N ASP A 249 18.96 -29.19 43.00
CA ASP A 249 20.41 -29.49 43.04
C ASP A 249 21.19 -28.95 41.82
N GLY A 250 20.79 -27.80 41.29
CA GLY A 250 21.43 -27.19 40.12
C GLY A 250 21.02 -27.80 38.77
N VAL A 251 20.11 -28.77 38.75
CA VAL A 251 19.62 -29.42 37.52
C VAL A 251 18.19 -28.97 37.21
N GLU A 252 17.90 -28.62 35.95
CA GLU A 252 16.55 -28.32 35.47
C GLU A 252 15.68 -29.59 35.54
N THR A 253 14.62 -29.54 36.34
CA THR A 253 13.66 -30.64 36.54
C THR A 253 12.31 -30.39 35.89
N ALA A 254 11.96 -29.13 35.65
CA ALA A 254 10.78 -28.73 34.92
C ALA A 254 10.98 -27.37 34.25
N ARG A 255 10.21 -27.12 33.20
CA ARG A 255 10.14 -25.82 32.53
C ARG A 255 8.70 -25.46 32.22
N ARG A 256 8.36 -24.18 32.38
CA ARG A 256 7.03 -23.63 32.11
C ARG A 256 7.15 -22.35 31.31
N LEU A 257 6.35 -22.21 30.25
CA LEU A 257 6.24 -20.97 29.50
C LEU A 257 5.50 -19.92 30.34
N VAL A 258 6.09 -18.74 30.51
CA VAL A 258 5.52 -17.64 31.29
C VAL A 258 4.95 -16.57 30.38
N SER A 259 5.71 -16.15 29.37
CA SER A 259 5.26 -15.15 28.40
C SER A 259 6.01 -15.27 27.08
N GLU A 260 5.34 -14.92 25.99
CA GLU A 260 5.97 -14.58 24.72
C GLU A 260 5.69 -13.12 24.42
N THR A 261 6.70 -12.36 24.04
CA THR A 261 6.53 -10.94 23.70
C THR A 261 7.40 -10.59 22.51
N VAL A 262 6.78 -10.02 21.48
CA VAL A 262 7.50 -9.47 20.34
C VAL A 262 8.20 -8.19 20.78
N THR A 263 9.53 -8.19 20.79
CA THR A 263 10.35 -7.03 21.15
C THR A 263 10.71 -6.19 19.93
N VAL A 264 10.80 -6.82 18.75
CA VAL A 264 11.02 -6.15 17.46
C VAL A 264 10.04 -6.76 16.46
N ALA A 265 9.17 -5.93 15.89
CA ALA A 265 8.28 -6.41 14.83
C ALA A 265 9.09 -6.70 13.55
N PRO A 266 8.79 -7.78 12.82
CA PRO A 266 9.37 -7.98 11.49
C PRO A 266 8.90 -6.86 10.54
N VAL A 267 9.75 -6.53 9.58
CA VAL A 267 9.41 -5.63 8.46
C VAL A 267 9.31 -6.49 7.21
N ASP A 268 8.16 -6.45 6.55
CA ASP A 268 7.94 -7.24 5.35
C ASP A 268 8.75 -6.72 4.16
N GLU A 269 9.20 -7.65 3.34
CA GLU A 269 9.77 -7.34 2.03
C GLU A 269 8.66 -6.92 1.08
N VAL A 270 8.87 -5.82 0.36
CA VAL A 270 7.93 -5.34 -0.65
C VAL A 270 8.66 -5.27 -2.00
N THR A 271 8.13 -5.98 -2.98
CA THR A 271 8.67 -6.00 -4.35
C THR A 271 7.67 -5.39 -5.33
N ALA A 272 8.10 -4.36 -6.05
CA ALA A 272 7.38 -3.77 -7.17
C ALA A 272 7.56 -4.65 -8.41
N ILE A 273 6.45 -5.09 -9.02
CA ILE A 273 6.40 -5.81 -10.29
C ILE A 273 6.13 -4.79 -11.38
N GLY A 274 7.03 -4.67 -12.35
CA GLY A 274 6.87 -3.69 -13.41
C GLY A 274 5.73 -4.01 -14.37
N THR A 275 4.99 -2.97 -14.74
CA THR A 275 3.90 -3.02 -15.73
C THR A 275 4.05 -2.00 -16.86
N ARG A 276 5.14 -1.21 -16.87
CA ARG A 276 5.40 -0.24 -17.94
C ARG A 276 5.73 -0.98 -19.23
N GLN A 277 4.85 -0.84 -20.21
CA GLN A 277 5.10 -1.35 -21.56
C GLN A 277 6.09 -0.42 -22.29
N PRO A 278 6.98 -0.98 -23.13
CA PRO A 278 7.74 -0.15 -24.05
C PRO A 278 6.78 0.56 -25.02
N PRO A 279 7.15 1.75 -25.53
CA PRO A 279 6.37 2.41 -26.56
C PRO A 279 6.27 1.48 -27.78
N PRO A 280 5.14 1.51 -28.51
CA PRO A 280 5.02 0.75 -29.75
C PRO A 280 6.14 1.18 -30.70
N PRO A 281 6.63 0.25 -31.55
CA PRO A 281 7.62 0.62 -32.56
C PRO A 281 7.08 1.77 -33.40
N PRO A 282 7.94 2.70 -33.84
CA PRO A 282 7.51 3.76 -34.74
C PRO A 282 6.81 3.14 -35.95
N ALA A 283 5.74 3.78 -36.40
CA ALA A 283 5.07 3.37 -37.61
C ALA A 283 6.10 3.31 -38.76
N PRO A 284 5.99 2.34 -39.67
CA PRO A 284 6.85 2.31 -40.85
C PRO A 284 6.75 3.67 -41.53
N GLU A 285 7.92 4.27 -41.79
CA GLU A 285 7.98 5.49 -42.58
C GLU A 285 7.30 5.20 -43.92
N PRO A 286 6.44 6.11 -44.44
CA PRO A 286 5.80 5.90 -45.72
C PRO A 286 6.87 5.53 -46.73
N GLU A 287 6.68 4.42 -47.44
CA GLU A 287 7.56 4.09 -48.56
C GLU A 287 7.64 5.34 -49.45
N PRO A 288 8.84 5.75 -49.88
CA PRO A 288 8.97 6.86 -50.80
C PRO A 288 8.04 6.57 -51.97
N GLN A 289 7.00 7.39 -52.14
CA GLN A 289 6.20 7.31 -53.35
C GLN A 289 7.18 7.40 -54.51
N PRO A 290 7.04 6.58 -55.56
CA PRO A 290 7.87 6.71 -56.73
C PRO A 290 7.78 8.17 -57.18
N GLU A 291 8.85 8.91 -56.92
CA GLU A 291 9.02 10.24 -57.47
C GLU A 291 8.91 10.00 -58.96
N ALA A 292 7.84 10.52 -59.56
CA ALA A 292 7.55 10.31 -60.97
C ALA A 292 8.86 10.57 -61.70
N ALA A 293 9.42 9.54 -62.32
CA ALA A 293 10.69 9.64 -62.98
C ALA A 293 10.61 10.85 -63.90
N ALA A 294 11.32 11.93 -63.56
CA ALA A 294 11.55 12.98 -64.52
C ALA A 294 12.08 12.26 -65.77
N PRO A 295 11.46 12.44 -66.95
CA PRO A 295 11.94 11.76 -68.14
C PRO A 295 13.36 12.25 -68.39
N GLY A 296 14.34 11.42 -68.01
CA GLY A 296 15.77 11.65 -68.22
C GLY A 296 16.13 11.48 -69.68
N GLY A 297 15.56 12.32 -70.55
CA GLY A 297 15.63 12.13 -71.99
C GLY A 297 15.40 13.40 -72.79
N GLY A 298 15.95 14.55 -72.38
CA GLY A 298 15.96 15.75 -73.23
C GLY A 298 14.59 16.25 -73.71
N CYS A 299 13.52 15.84 -73.03
CA CYS A 299 12.16 16.27 -73.27
C CYS A 299 11.81 17.41 -72.31
N ASP A 300 11.11 18.42 -72.80
CA ASP A 300 10.71 19.56 -71.99
C ASP A 300 9.60 19.17 -70.99
N PRO A 301 9.77 19.49 -69.69
CA PRO A 301 8.85 19.07 -68.63
C PRO A 301 7.50 19.81 -68.65
N ASN A 302 7.32 20.85 -69.47
CA ASN A 302 6.02 21.50 -69.62
C ASN A 302 5.04 20.68 -70.49
N TYR A 303 5.51 19.59 -71.10
CA TYR A 303 4.75 18.79 -72.03
C TYR A 303 4.78 17.30 -71.64
N ALA A 304 3.66 16.61 -71.90
CA ALA A 304 3.49 15.18 -71.65
C ALA A 304 2.88 14.46 -72.86
N GLY A 305 2.84 13.13 -72.81
CA GLY A 305 2.34 12.28 -73.90
C GLY A 305 3.40 12.01 -74.95
N ALA A 306 3.87 13.06 -75.65
CA ALA A 306 4.99 12.98 -76.59
C ALA A 306 6.21 13.77 -76.07
N CYS A 307 7.41 13.31 -76.42
CA CYS A 307 8.64 14.02 -76.07
C CYS A 307 8.77 15.28 -76.94
N VAL A 308 8.66 16.46 -76.32
CA VAL A 308 9.00 17.75 -76.93
C VAL A 308 10.49 18.01 -76.70
N PRO A 309 11.35 18.04 -77.73
CA PRO A 309 12.78 18.31 -77.54
C PRO A 309 13.03 19.66 -76.87
N ILE A 310 14.05 19.76 -76.02
CA ILE A 310 14.46 21.05 -75.45
C ILE A 310 15.36 21.78 -76.47
N ASP A 311 14.77 22.66 -77.27
CA ASP A 311 15.46 23.50 -78.26
C ASP A 311 15.04 24.98 -78.14
N SER A 312 15.61 25.85 -78.99
CA SER A 312 15.24 27.27 -79.01
C SER A 312 13.83 27.52 -79.54
N ASP A 313 13.33 26.61 -80.39
CA ASP A 313 12.03 26.66 -81.03
C ASP A 313 11.65 25.23 -81.45
N VAL A 314 10.39 24.85 -81.25
CA VAL A 314 9.87 23.53 -81.58
C VAL A 314 8.53 23.72 -82.24
N ASP A 315 8.33 23.08 -83.39
CA ASP A 315 7.10 23.20 -84.16
C ASP A 315 6.33 21.88 -84.24
N CYS A 316 5.02 21.98 -84.49
CA CYS A 316 4.22 20.81 -84.87
C CYS A 316 4.66 20.26 -86.23
N ALA A 317 4.96 18.96 -86.27
CA ALA A 317 5.33 18.28 -87.50
C ALA A 317 4.17 18.31 -88.52
N GLY A 318 4.43 18.87 -89.71
CA GLY A 318 3.42 19.05 -90.76
C GLY A 318 2.75 20.43 -90.77
N GLY A 319 3.10 21.31 -89.82
CA GLY A 319 2.71 22.72 -89.83
C GLY A 319 3.61 23.61 -90.71
N SER A 320 3.31 24.92 -90.72
CA SER A 320 4.09 25.95 -91.45
C SER A 320 5.35 26.42 -90.72
N GLY A 321 5.69 25.80 -89.59
CA GLY A 321 6.80 26.20 -88.72
C GLY A 321 8.19 25.97 -89.34
N ASN A 322 9.16 26.79 -88.93
CA ASN A 322 10.51 26.83 -89.48
C ASN A 322 11.61 26.66 -88.40
N GLY A 323 11.24 26.12 -87.25
CA GLY A 323 12.09 25.85 -86.11
C GLY A 323 13.10 24.74 -86.37
N PRO A 324 14.13 24.65 -85.52
CA PRO A 324 15.18 23.63 -85.61
C PRO A 324 14.69 22.21 -85.31
N SER A 325 13.56 22.08 -84.60
CA SER A 325 13.03 20.80 -84.13
C SER A 325 11.51 20.72 -84.32
N TYR A 326 11.01 19.49 -84.47
CA TYR A 326 9.59 19.22 -84.69
C TYR A 326 9.09 18.11 -83.78
N VAL A 327 7.87 18.25 -83.26
CA VAL A 327 7.16 17.23 -82.48
C VAL A 327 5.92 16.74 -83.21
N ARG A 328 5.65 15.43 -83.15
CA ARG A 328 4.42 14.83 -83.66
C ARG A 328 3.42 14.68 -82.50
N GLY A 329 2.28 15.34 -82.60
CA GLY A 329 1.23 15.28 -81.59
C GLY A 329 0.35 14.03 -81.66
N PRO A 330 -0.66 13.93 -80.78
CA PRO A 330 -1.04 14.97 -79.81
C PRO A 330 -0.04 15.08 -78.63
N VAL A 331 0.25 16.30 -78.21
CA VAL A 331 1.11 16.64 -77.06
C VAL A 331 0.26 17.28 -75.98
N GLN A 332 0.35 16.84 -74.73
CA GLN A 332 -0.40 17.46 -73.65
C GLN A 332 0.42 18.57 -72.98
N VAL A 333 -0.13 19.77 -72.88
CA VAL A 333 0.50 20.87 -72.13
C VAL A 333 0.18 20.68 -70.64
N ILE A 334 1.19 20.32 -69.85
CA ILE A 334 1.06 20.10 -68.39
C ILE A 334 1.63 21.26 -67.57
N GLY A 335 2.44 22.13 -68.19
CA GLY A 335 3.06 23.30 -67.59
C GLY A 335 2.69 24.59 -68.34
N SER A 336 3.70 25.34 -68.77
CA SER A 336 3.54 26.51 -69.64
C SER A 336 3.82 26.13 -71.09
N ASP A 337 2.98 26.58 -72.03
CA ASP A 337 3.26 26.42 -73.45
C ASP A 337 4.34 27.41 -73.89
N ILE A 338 5.61 27.03 -73.76
CA ILE A 338 6.77 27.89 -74.05
C ILE A 338 7.10 27.99 -75.54
N TYR A 339 6.61 27.04 -76.34
CA TYR A 339 6.81 26.96 -77.79
C TYR A 339 5.55 27.31 -78.59
N ASP A 340 4.49 27.80 -77.93
CA ASP A 340 3.20 28.15 -78.53
C ASP A 340 2.62 27.02 -79.44
N LEU A 341 2.74 25.76 -79.00
CA LEU A 341 2.29 24.57 -79.73
C LEU A 341 0.77 24.35 -79.62
N ASP A 342 0.13 24.88 -78.57
CA ASP A 342 -1.31 24.83 -78.29
C ASP A 342 -1.93 26.20 -78.57
N ARG A 343 -2.16 26.48 -79.86
CA ARG A 343 -2.59 27.82 -80.31
C ARG A 343 -4.02 28.17 -79.92
N ASP A 344 -4.89 27.17 -79.75
CA ASP A 344 -6.29 27.34 -79.35
C ASP A 344 -6.50 27.22 -77.84
N GLY A 345 -5.51 26.74 -77.09
CA GLY A 345 -5.44 26.80 -75.63
C GLY A 345 -6.31 25.77 -74.94
N ASP A 346 -6.53 24.62 -75.57
CA ASP A 346 -7.39 23.55 -75.05
C ASP A 346 -6.63 22.52 -74.18
N GLY A 347 -5.30 22.68 -74.08
CA GLY A 347 -4.38 21.82 -73.35
C GLY A 347 -3.77 20.69 -74.20
N ILE A 348 -4.12 20.60 -75.48
CA ILE A 348 -3.62 19.61 -76.44
C ILE A 348 -2.97 20.32 -77.63
N ALA A 349 -1.65 20.21 -77.72
CA ALA A 349 -0.85 20.74 -78.80
C ALA A 349 -0.71 19.76 -79.98
N CYS A 350 -0.57 20.30 -81.19
CA CYS A 350 -0.29 19.55 -82.43
C CYS A 350 -1.30 18.43 -82.74
N ASP A 351 -2.58 18.69 -82.54
CA ASP A 351 -3.71 17.79 -82.84
C ASP A 351 -4.04 17.66 -84.35
#